data_AF-A0A953XQN9-F1
#
_entry.id   AF-A0A953XQN9-F1
#
_cell.length_a   1.000
_cell.length_b   1.000
_cell.length_c   1.000
_cell.angle_alpha   90.00
_cell.angle_beta   90.00
_cell.angle_gamma   90.00
#
_symmetry.space_group_name_H-M   'P 1'
#
loop_
_entity.id
_entity.type
_entity.pdbx_description
1 polymer ?
#
loop_
_entity_poly.entity_id
_entity_poly.type
_entity_poly.pdbx_seq_one_letter_code
_entity_poly.pdbx_strand_id
1 'polypeptide(L)'
;MRIPRNCLAFASLVLFASTLPALSIDGSTFEELLADADFVGVVRCDVAGGIVAGYVVEETWAGTPNVGDHIRICDLPDTHENPLPYRLCGERLVVAARDEGPFSADIACPFPDEYSTPVVRRNLDTTYTLPWRQGVAELAGEQEGLDFGREFESLDRLRKKAQEFLLLSDDAREELVLKTRFRAAIDASVADATVDRAQKLKAMLANVEAAKGAKATVLKLLEIARADEDDGLWSSYNALEHGLAITLLTLGKVADLPYEGEERQYLMQKLLHRVVPTAYAAVTTEPEAEEPDHPTDAEFLAARNALAADPLDWQAFHSGAQLLARWQPLGFADWLCSWNPPGKSEEVRQAGVMELAYWFCSRLQGNRADCLKTLAAAERKELRVVAASYWMTFDEASARPVLTELAKLDDPYLAALAALPLARRGDKDALAVGLKVFGSDAKRNLPIALRDVLKKRYLILLSNSAATSGVAQPPDGRKLRYEKSPAAIEAWWVKVRGTISLNDPWLEELAKTGQD
;
A
#
# COMPACT_ATOMS: atom_id res chain seq x y z
N MET A 1 -52.51 -0.70 -15.48
CA MET A 1 -51.54 0.17 -14.80
C MET A 1 -50.52 0.66 -15.82
N ARG A 2 -50.49 1.96 -16.12
CA ARG A 2 -49.53 2.56 -17.05
C ARG A 2 -48.31 3.00 -16.24
N ILE A 3 -47.17 2.35 -16.45
CA ILE A 3 -45.89 2.77 -15.86
C ILE A 3 -45.51 4.11 -16.52
N PRO A 4 -45.23 5.18 -15.76
CA PRO A 4 -44.90 6.48 -16.34
C PRO A 4 -43.57 6.40 -17.12
N ARG A 5 -43.53 7.04 -18.29
CA ARG A 5 -42.37 7.07 -19.22
C ARG A 5 -41.05 7.56 -18.58
N ASN A 6 -41.11 8.20 -17.42
CA ASN A 6 -39.92 8.67 -16.70
C ASN A 6 -39.18 7.58 -15.91
N CYS A 7 -39.78 6.40 -15.69
CA CYS A 7 -39.08 5.27 -15.06
C CYS A 7 -38.14 4.53 -16.02
N LEU A 8 -38.38 4.60 -17.34
CA LEU A 8 -37.49 3.97 -18.33
C LEU A 8 -36.16 4.72 -18.48
N ALA A 9 -36.16 6.06 -18.37
CA ALA A 9 -34.93 6.85 -18.44
C ALA A 9 -33.98 6.59 -17.25
N PHE A 10 -34.53 6.30 -16.06
CA PHE A 10 -33.74 5.97 -14.87
C PHE A 10 -33.18 4.53 -14.94
N ALA A 11 -33.95 3.58 -15.49
CA ALA A 11 -33.47 2.22 -15.74
C ALA A 11 -32.37 2.18 -16.81
N SER A 12 -32.43 3.06 -17.82
CA SER A 12 -31.36 3.22 -18.80
C SER A 12 -30.09 3.85 -18.22
N LEU A 13 -30.20 4.83 -17.29
CA LEU A 13 -29.02 5.39 -16.63
C LEU A 13 -28.33 4.39 -15.70
N VAL A 14 -29.09 3.52 -15.02
CA VAL A 14 -28.55 2.45 -14.16
C VAL A 14 -27.95 1.28 -14.97
N LEU A 15 -28.40 1.07 -16.22
CA LEU A 15 -27.77 0.11 -17.14
C LEU A 15 -26.59 0.70 -17.94
N PHE A 16 -26.45 2.04 -17.95
CA PHE A 16 -25.27 2.76 -18.46
C PHE A 16 -24.28 3.15 -17.36
N ALA A 17 -24.49 2.73 -16.11
CA ALA A 17 -23.36 2.40 -15.23
C ALA A 17 -22.69 1.12 -15.76
N SER A 18 -22.28 1.17 -17.03
CA SER A 18 -21.26 0.30 -17.58
C SER A 18 -20.10 0.39 -16.62
N THR A 19 -19.85 -0.71 -15.95
CA THR A 19 -18.56 -1.12 -15.40
C THR A 19 -17.48 -0.13 -15.84
N LEU A 20 -17.19 0.87 -15.00
CA LEU A 20 -15.88 1.51 -15.10
C LEU A 20 -14.93 0.32 -15.13
N PRO A 21 -14.11 0.15 -16.18
CA PRO A 21 -13.18 -0.96 -16.23
C PRO A 21 -12.45 -0.92 -14.90
N ALA A 22 -12.61 -1.96 -14.08
CA ALA A 22 -11.91 -2.08 -12.82
C ALA A 22 -10.46 -1.74 -13.15
N LEU A 23 -9.88 -0.75 -12.47
CA LEU A 23 -8.53 -0.24 -12.75
C LEU A 23 -7.61 -1.44 -12.89
N SER A 24 -7.36 -1.85 -14.13
CA SER A 24 -6.59 -3.05 -14.42
C SER A 24 -5.16 -2.61 -14.25
N ILE A 25 -4.56 -3.01 -13.14
CA ILE A 25 -3.15 -2.74 -12.89
C ILE A 25 -2.37 -3.46 -13.98
N ASP A 26 -1.69 -2.68 -14.83
CA ASP A 26 -0.76 -3.21 -15.81
C ASP A 26 0.42 -3.84 -15.06
N GLY A 27 0.36 -5.16 -14.90
CA GLY A 27 1.32 -5.94 -14.12
C GLY A 27 2.70 -5.91 -14.77
N SER A 28 3.76 -5.69 -13.99
CA SER A 28 5.13 -5.91 -14.45
C SER A 28 5.33 -7.33 -14.92
N THR A 29 5.95 -7.46 -16.09
CA THR A 29 6.38 -8.76 -16.58
C THR A 29 7.50 -9.27 -15.69
N PHE A 30 7.73 -10.58 -15.70
CA PHE A 30 8.77 -11.18 -14.86
C PHE A 30 10.16 -10.58 -15.15
N GLU A 31 10.51 -10.43 -16.43
CA GLU A 31 11.78 -9.85 -16.85
C GLU A 31 11.97 -8.41 -16.35
N GLU A 32 10.91 -7.63 -16.23
CA GLU A 32 10.98 -6.27 -15.71
C GLU A 32 11.20 -6.20 -14.22
N LEU A 33 10.47 -7.04 -13.47
CA LEU A 33 10.66 -7.14 -12.04
C LEU A 33 12.11 -7.48 -11.72
N LEU A 34 12.72 -8.37 -12.51
CA LEU A 34 14.15 -8.68 -12.39
C LEU A 34 15.07 -7.56 -12.87
N ALA A 35 14.70 -6.84 -13.92
CA ALA A 35 15.53 -5.76 -14.46
C ALA A 35 15.61 -4.56 -13.50
N ASP A 36 14.52 -4.26 -12.80
CA ASP A 36 14.46 -3.15 -11.86
C ASP A 36 14.86 -3.52 -10.43
N ALA A 37 15.03 -4.80 -10.11
CA ALA A 37 15.29 -5.23 -8.73
C ALA A 37 16.77 -5.09 -8.34
N ASP A 38 17.00 -4.50 -7.17
CA ASP A 38 18.30 -4.45 -6.49
C ASP A 38 18.56 -5.72 -5.66
N PHE A 39 17.50 -6.45 -5.32
CA PHE A 39 17.59 -7.75 -4.66
C PHE A 39 16.56 -8.73 -5.24
N VAL A 40 17.03 -9.93 -5.61
CA VAL A 40 16.17 -11.04 -6.03
C VAL A 40 16.59 -12.28 -5.25
N GLY A 41 15.65 -12.93 -4.59
CA GLY A 41 15.98 -14.09 -3.77
C GLY A 41 14.81 -14.71 -3.03
N VAL A 42 15.13 -15.70 -2.19
CA VAL A 42 14.19 -16.32 -1.26
C VAL A 42 14.43 -15.76 0.13
N VAL A 43 13.38 -15.32 0.78
CA VAL A 43 13.43 -14.75 2.13
C VAL A 43 12.43 -15.46 3.04
N ARG A 44 12.74 -15.52 4.33
CA ARG A 44 11.83 -16.00 5.36
C ARG A 44 11.54 -14.91 6.35
N CYS A 45 10.26 -14.62 6.58
CA CYS A 45 9.84 -13.63 7.58
C CYS A 45 10.23 -14.14 8.98
N ASP A 46 11.09 -13.40 9.65
CA ASP A 46 11.51 -13.65 11.04
C ASP A 46 10.84 -12.66 12.00
N VAL A 47 10.51 -11.45 11.53
CA VAL A 47 9.73 -10.45 12.25
C VAL A 47 8.45 -10.12 11.49
N ALA A 48 7.32 -10.63 11.99
CA ALA A 48 6.00 -10.40 11.42
C ALA A 48 5.68 -8.91 11.40
N GLY A 49 5.07 -8.45 10.31
CA GLY A 49 4.88 -7.04 10.05
C GLY A 49 3.68 -6.75 9.17
N GLY A 50 3.34 -5.47 9.06
CA GLY A 50 2.31 -4.98 8.15
C GLY A 50 2.95 -4.61 6.82
N ILE A 51 2.77 -3.34 6.42
CA ILE A 51 3.50 -2.68 5.34
C ILE A 51 5.00 -3.02 5.38
N VAL A 52 5.64 -2.90 6.55
CA VAL A 52 7.03 -3.33 6.73
C VAL A 52 7.08 -4.59 7.59
N ALA A 53 7.87 -5.56 7.15
CA ALA A 53 8.23 -6.76 7.89
C ALA A 53 9.74 -7.03 7.81
N GLY A 54 10.26 -7.80 8.78
CA GLY A 54 11.65 -8.25 8.81
C GLY A 54 11.79 -9.64 8.23
N TYR A 55 12.90 -9.87 7.54
CA TYR A 55 13.20 -11.15 6.90
C TYR A 55 14.67 -11.54 7.08
N VAL A 56 14.90 -12.86 7.12
CA VAL A 56 16.22 -13.46 6.90
C VAL A 56 16.31 -13.94 5.45
N VAL A 57 17.41 -13.62 4.78
CA VAL A 57 17.69 -14.09 3.43
C VAL A 57 18.05 -15.57 3.46
N GLU A 58 17.32 -16.41 2.73
CA GLU A 58 17.59 -17.85 2.58
C GLU A 58 18.35 -18.14 1.28
N GLU A 59 18.09 -17.40 0.21
CA GLU A 59 18.78 -17.51 -1.07
C GLU A 59 18.95 -16.13 -1.71
N THR A 60 20.10 -15.87 -2.32
CA THR A 60 20.35 -14.68 -3.12
C THR A 60 20.60 -15.10 -4.56
N TRP A 61 19.81 -14.55 -5.50
CA TRP A 61 19.98 -14.76 -6.94
C TRP A 61 20.59 -13.53 -7.61
N ALA A 62 20.23 -12.34 -7.11
CA ALA A 62 20.85 -11.06 -7.45
C ALA A 62 20.82 -10.11 -6.24
N GLY A 63 21.74 -9.14 -6.24
CA GLY A 63 21.86 -8.12 -5.19
C GLY A 63 23.01 -8.35 -4.22
N THR A 64 23.13 -7.45 -3.25
CA THR A 64 24.18 -7.43 -2.23
C THR A 64 23.91 -8.26 -0.96
N PRO A 65 22.66 -8.52 -0.52
CA PRO A 65 22.42 -9.31 0.69
C PRO A 65 22.93 -10.74 0.55
N ASN A 66 23.57 -11.25 1.60
CA ASN A 66 24.03 -12.62 1.70
C ASN A 66 23.01 -13.50 2.41
N VAL A 67 23.09 -14.81 2.19
CA VAL A 67 22.31 -15.79 2.96
C VAL A 67 22.60 -15.63 4.45
N GLY A 68 21.53 -15.46 5.25
CA GLY A 68 21.59 -15.19 6.68
C GLY A 68 21.50 -13.71 7.05
N ASP A 69 21.65 -12.78 6.09
CA ASP A 69 21.48 -11.35 6.36
C ASP A 69 20.02 -11.04 6.71
N HIS A 70 19.84 -10.07 7.60
CA HIS A 70 18.52 -9.54 7.97
C HIS A 70 18.22 -8.30 7.14
N ILE A 71 17.07 -8.30 6.48
CA ILE A 71 16.60 -7.18 5.65
C ILE A 71 15.16 -6.81 6.03
N ARG A 72 14.79 -5.56 5.79
CA ARG A 72 13.41 -5.08 5.96
C ARG A 72 12.83 -4.75 4.60
N ILE A 73 11.66 -5.33 4.31
CA ILE A 73 11.00 -5.12 3.03
C ILE A 73 9.65 -4.42 3.28
N CYS A 74 9.43 -3.34 2.53
CA CYS A 74 8.16 -2.62 2.44
C CYS A 74 7.27 -3.23 1.34
N ASP A 75 6.04 -3.58 1.69
CA ASP A 75 4.96 -3.97 0.79
C ASP A 75 3.91 -2.85 0.77
N LEU A 76 3.70 -2.25 -0.40
CA LEU A 76 2.82 -1.10 -0.55
C LEU A 76 1.36 -1.53 -0.42
N PRO A 77 0.54 -0.81 0.35
CA PRO A 77 -0.87 -1.15 0.50
C PRO A 77 -1.65 -0.96 -0.80
N ASP A 78 -2.70 -1.78 -0.93
CA ASP A 78 -3.71 -1.63 -1.95
C ASP A 78 -5.04 -1.27 -1.29
N THR A 79 -5.53 -0.07 -1.54
CA THR A 79 -6.80 0.41 -0.97
C THR A 79 -8.02 -0.39 -1.41
N HIS A 80 -7.95 -1.10 -2.54
CA HIS A 80 -9.08 -1.84 -3.09
C HIS A 80 -9.11 -3.30 -2.59
N GLU A 81 -7.98 -3.99 -2.58
CA GLU A 81 -7.96 -5.43 -2.26
C GLU A 81 -7.30 -5.77 -0.91
N ASN A 82 -6.27 -5.00 -0.54
CA ASN A 82 -5.41 -5.33 0.59
C ASN A 82 -4.89 -4.08 1.32
N PRO A 83 -5.74 -3.40 2.12
CA PRO A 83 -5.41 -2.11 2.73
C PRO A 83 -4.32 -2.19 3.81
N LEU A 84 -3.93 -3.41 4.18
CA LEU A 84 -2.77 -3.69 5.01
C LEU A 84 -2.17 -5.01 4.53
N PRO A 85 -1.15 -4.98 3.63
CA PRO A 85 -0.31 -6.13 3.43
C PRO A 85 0.32 -6.50 4.76
N TYR A 86 0.49 -7.80 5.00
CA TYR A 86 1.10 -8.30 6.22
C TYR A 86 1.82 -9.60 5.94
N ARG A 87 2.82 -9.90 6.77
CA ARG A 87 3.52 -11.18 6.81
C ARG A 87 3.63 -11.68 8.23
N LEU A 88 3.57 -12.99 8.39
CA LEU A 88 3.71 -13.69 9.66
C LEU A 88 5.04 -14.44 9.72
N CYS A 89 5.58 -14.62 10.93
CA CYS A 89 6.84 -15.32 11.16
C CYS A 89 6.77 -16.75 10.61
N GLY A 90 7.82 -17.14 9.88
CA GLY A 90 7.97 -18.46 9.25
C GLY A 90 7.52 -18.51 7.80
N GLU A 91 6.82 -17.48 7.30
CA GLU A 91 6.46 -17.39 5.89
C GLU A 91 7.69 -17.26 5.01
N ARG A 92 7.70 -18.00 3.91
CA ARG A 92 8.79 -17.99 2.92
C ARG A 92 8.27 -17.37 1.64
N LEU A 93 9.05 -16.46 1.07
CA LEU A 93 8.66 -15.68 -0.10
C LEU A 93 9.81 -15.71 -1.12
N VAL A 94 9.45 -15.69 -2.41
CA VAL A 94 10.36 -15.18 -3.45
C VAL A 94 10.08 -13.70 -3.60
N VAL A 95 11.14 -12.89 -3.62
CA VAL A 95 11.02 -11.43 -3.77
C VAL A 95 11.92 -10.92 -4.89
N ALA A 96 11.45 -9.90 -5.60
CA ALA A 96 12.19 -9.02 -6.48
C ALA A 96 11.92 -7.60 -5.99
N ALA A 97 12.87 -7.03 -5.24
CA ALA A 97 12.69 -5.81 -4.47
C ALA A 97 13.74 -4.75 -4.86
N ARG A 98 13.37 -3.48 -4.71
CA ARG A 98 14.18 -2.31 -5.08
C ARG A 98 14.75 -1.62 -3.85
N ASP A 99 15.96 -1.10 -3.96
CA ASP A 99 16.58 -0.21 -2.98
C ASP A 99 16.16 1.23 -3.30
N GLU A 100 14.99 1.60 -2.81
CA GLU A 100 14.47 2.97 -2.92
C GLU A 100 14.90 3.84 -1.72
N GLY A 101 15.84 3.36 -0.91
CA GLY A 101 16.24 3.99 0.35
C GLY A 101 15.18 3.85 1.46
N PRO A 102 15.33 4.59 2.58
CA PRO A 102 14.36 4.58 3.65
C PRO A 102 13.04 5.15 3.13
N PHE A 103 12.06 4.27 2.97
CA PHE A 103 10.73 4.62 2.55
C PHE A 103 9.98 5.22 3.74
N SER A 104 10.14 6.52 3.95
CA SER A 104 9.27 7.30 4.84
C SER A 104 7.96 7.61 4.12
N ALA A 105 7.19 6.58 3.77
CA ALA A 105 5.84 6.88 3.36
C ALA A 105 5.01 7.21 4.59
N ASP A 106 4.55 8.45 4.59
CA ASP A 106 3.26 8.80 5.15
C ASP A 106 2.19 7.99 4.45
N ILE A 107 2.09 6.69 4.73
CA ILE A 107 0.95 5.89 4.35
C ILE A 107 -0.20 6.22 5.31
N ALA A 108 -0.61 7.49 5.28
CA ALA A 108 -2.01 7.80 5.28
C ALA A 108 -2.45 7.43 3.85
N CYS A 109 -2.97 6.22 3.63
CA CYS A 109 -3.53 5.89 2.32
C CYS A 109 -4.52 7.01 1.97
N PRO A 110 -4.35 7.71 0.85
CA PRO A 110 -5.02 8.99 0.64
C PRO A 110 -6.42 8.88 0.02
N PHE A 111 -7.08 7.73 0.06
CA PHE A 111 -8.32 7.56 -0.71
C PHE A 111 -9.55 7.62 0.19
N PRO A 112 -10.36 8.71 0.13
CA PRO A 112 -11.64 8.81 0.83
C PRO A 112 -12.72 7.88 0.25
N ASP A 113 -12.42 7.27 -0.90
CA ASP A 113 -13.31 6.38 -1.63
C ASP A 113 -13.57 5.11 -0.81
N GLU A 114 -12.55 4.56 -0.14
CA GLU A 114 -12.65 3.41 0.78
C GLU A 114 -11.53 3.38 1.85
N TYR A 115 -11.74 4.11 2.95
CA TYR A 115 -11.28 3.80 4.31
C TYR A 115 -9.81 3.40 4.54
N SER A 116 -8.95 4.41 4.50
CA SER A 116 -7.57 4.31 4.96
C SER A 116 -7.44 4.66 6.44
N THR A 117 -7.11 3.67 7.27
CA THR A 117 -6.99 3.91 8.71
C THR A 117 -5.67 3.33 9.24
N PRO A 118 -4.64 4.18 9.42
CA PRO A 118 -3.45 3.76 10.14
C PRO A 118 -3.81 3.69 11.63
N VAL A 119 -4.03 2.47 12.14
CA VAL A 119 -4.28 2.23 13.57
C VAL A 119 -3.16 2.83 14.46
N VAL A 120 -1.94 3.01 13.94
CA VAL A 120 -0.91 3.99 14.38
C VAL A 120 0.01 4.25 13.18
N ARG A 121 0.40 5.51 12.91
CA ARG A 121 1.46 5.84 11.93
C ARG A 121 2.76 5.14 12.35
N ARG A 122 3.47 4.59 11.36
CA ARG A 122 4.76 3.91 11.58
C ARG A 122 5.70 4.37 10.48
N ASN A 123 6.68 5.19 10.82
CA ASN A 123 7.85 5.36 9.98
C ASN A 123 8.87 4.34 10.44
N LEU A 124 8.98 3.25 9.69
CA LEU A 124 9.94 2.18 9.96
C LEU A 124 10.97 2.22 8.84
N ASP A 125 12.25 2.17 9.21
CA ASP A 125 13.31 2.07 8.21
C ASP A 125 13.15 0.78 7.40
N THR A 126 13.30 0.91 6.09
CA THR A 126 13.21 -0.17 5.11
C THR A 126 14.56 -0.34 4.42
N THR A 127 14.93 -1.58 4.11
CA THR A 127 16.08 -1.89 3.26
C THR A 127 15.67 -1.93 1.80
N TYR A 128 14.49 -2.49 1.53
CA TYR A 128 13.95 -2.64 0.19
C TYR A 128 12.45 -2.32 0.16
N THR A 129 11.94 -2.02 -1.03
CA THR A 129 10.52 -1.83 -1.33
C THR A 129 10.11 -2.76 -2.46
N LEU A 130 8.93 -3.36 -2.33
CA LEU A 130 8.31 -4.14 -3.39
C LEU A 130 7.58 -3.20 -4.36
N PRO A 131 7.68 -3.43 -5.68
CA PRO A 131 6.82 -2.75 -6.64
C PRO A 131 5.34 -2.94 -6.27
N TRP A 132 4.50 -1.94 -6.52
CA TRP A 132 3.11 -1.95 -6.08
C TRP A 132 2.36 -3.22 -6.53
N ARG A 133 1.94 -4.04 -5.55
CA ARG A 133 1.26 -5.35 -5.71
C ARG A 133 2.04 -6.42 -6.49
N GLN A 134 3.35 -6.28 -6.63
CA GLN A 134 4.14 -7.15 -7.51
C GLN A 134 5.49 -7.49 -6.87
N GLY A 135 6.28 -8.32 -7.54
CA GLY A 135 7.63 -8.67 -7.08
C GLY A 135 7.65 -9.54 -5.83
N VAL A 136 6.54 -10.19 -5.47
CA VAL A 136 6.47 -11.11 -4.33
C VAL A 136 5.58 -12.29 -4.65
N ALA A 137 6.04 -13.49 -4.31
CA ALA A 137 5.23 -14.70 -4.35
C ALA A 137 5.45 -15.52 -3.08
N GLU A 138 4.37 -15.99 -2.49
CA GLU A 138 4.43 -16.86 -1.32
C GLU A 138 4.81 -18.28 -1.71
N LEU A 139 5.76 -18.86 -0.98
CA LEU A 139 6.13 -20.27 -1.09
C LEU A 139 5.27 -21.10 -0.13
N ALA A 140 3.95 -21.07 -0.35
CA ALA A 140 3.02 -21.97 0.32
C ALA A 140 3.20 -23.38 -0.26
N GLY A 141 3.30 -24.41 0.59
CA GLY A 141 3.73 -25.76 0.21
C GLY A 141 3.25 -26.27 -1.16
N GLU A 142 4.22 -26.58 -2.03
CA GLU A 142 4.23 -27.34 -3.29
C GLU A 142 3.11 -27.20 -4.35
N GLN A 143 1.96 -26.52 -4.15
CA GLN A 143 0.80 -26.70 -5.04
C GLN A 143 0.07 -25.48 -5.61
N GLU A 144 0.51 -24.25 -5.40
CA GLU A 144 -0.10 -23.09 -6.07
C GLU A 144 0.97 -22.31 -6.85
N GLY A 145 0.70 -22.03 -8.13
CA GLY A 145 1.63 -21.33 -9.02
C GLY A 145 2.11 -20.01 -8.41
N LEU A 146 3.35 -19.63 -8.69
CA LEU A 146 3.94 -18.43 -8.14
C LEU A 146 3.31 -17.19 -8.79
N ASP A 147 3.01 -16.16 -8.01
CA ASP A 147 2.43 -14.88 -8.47
C ASP A 147 3.42 -14.00 -9.27
N PHE A 148 4.37 -14.64 -9.96
CA PHE A 148 5.25 -14.07 -10.97
C PHE A 148 4.82 -14.44 -12.40
N GLY A 149 3.80 -15.29 -12.54
CA GLY A 149 3.30 -15.79 -13.83
C GLY A 149 2.87 -17.25 -13.72
N ARG A 150 1.81 -17.62 -14.46
CA ARG A 150 1.25 -18.98 -14.44
C ARG A 150 2.22 -20.05 -14.96
N GLU A 151 3.25 -19.64 -15.69
CA GLU A 151 4.29 -20.49 -16.25
C GLU A 151 5.31 -21.00 -15.21
N PHE A 152 5.33 -20.41 -14.01
CA PHE A 152 6.26 -20.78 -12.95
C PHE A 152 5.65 -21.81 -12.01
N GLU A 153 5.65 -23.06 -12.47
CA GLU A 153 5.12 -24.22 -11.73
C GLU A 153 5.99 -24.65 -10.53
N SER A 154 7.23 -24.15 -10.44
CA SER A 154 8.13 -24.49 -9.33
C SER A 154 9.16 -23.39 -9.05
N LEU A 155 9.65 -23.37 -7.80
CA LEU A 155 10.74 -22.48 -7.39
C LEU A 155 12.01 -22.69 -8.22
N ASP A 156 12.36 -23.94 -8.53
CA ASP A 156 13.56 -24.24 -9.32
C ASP A 156 13.46 -23.72 -10.75
N ARG A 157 12.26 -23.79 -11.36
CA ARG A 157 12.02 -23.23 -12.70
C ARG A 157 12.10 -21.71 -12.67
N LEU A 158 11.50 -21.07 -11.68
CA LEU A 158 11.59 -19.63 -11.47
C LEU A 158 13.05 -19.18 -11.27
N ARG A 159 13.78 -19.85 -10.36
CA ARG A 159 15.20 -19.59 -10.08
C ARG A 159 16.04 -19.71 -11.35
N LYS A 160 15.87 -20.80 -12.09
CA LYS A 160 16.62 -21.03 -13.34
C LYS A 160 16.34 -19.93 -14.35
N LYS A 161 15.08 -19.55 -14.55
CA LYS A 161 14.71 -18.49 -15.49
C LYS A 161 15.27 -17.12 -15.05
N ALA A 162 15.23 -16.83 -13.75
CA ALA A 162 15.84 -15.62 -13.20
C ALA A 162 17.35 -15.59 -13.47
N GLN A 163 18.06 -16.67 -13.18
CA GLN A 163 19.50 -16.77 -13.41
C GLN A 163 19.85 -16.67 -14.90
N GLU A 164 19.08 -17.30 -15.79
CA GLU A 164 19.25 -17.15 -17.24
C GLU A 164 19.11 -15.70 -17.70
N PHE A 165 18.12 -14.98 -17.16
CA PHE A 165 17.92 -13.56 -17.45
C PHE A 165 19.05 -12.69 -16.90
N LEU A 166 19.45 -12.92 -15.64
CA LEU A 166 20.49 -12.14 -14.96
C LEU A 166 21.89 -12.33 -15.56
N LEU A 167 22.12 -13.42 -16.30
CA LEU A 167 23.37 -13.69 -17.03
C LEU A 167 23.44 -12.98 -18.40
N LEU A 168 22.34 -12.40 -18.88
CA LEU A 168 22.34 -11.63 -20.12
C LEU A 168 23.11 -10.32 -19.96
N SER A 169 23.70 -9.83 -21.06
CA SER A 169 24.27 -8.47 -21.09
C SER A 169 23.16 -7.42 -20.93
N ASP A 170 23.52 -6.21 -20.51
CA ASP A 170 22.56 -5.10 -20.36
C ASP A 170 21.74 -4.85 -21.63
N ASP A 171 22.38 -4.89 -22.80
CA ASP A 171 21.73 -4.77 -24.11
C ASP A 171 20.73 -5.91 -24.36
N ALA A 172 21.08 -7.15 -24.04
CA ALA A 172 20.19 -8.30 -24.23
C ALA A 172 19.04 -8.33 -23.20
N ARG A 173 19.28 -7.89 -21.96
CA ARG A 173 18.25 -7.73 -20.92
C ARG A 173 17.23 -6.69 -21.33
N GLU A 174 17.71 -5.51 -21.72
CA GLU A 174 16.83 -4.42 -22.13
C GLU A 174 16.08 -4.76 -23.43
N GLU A 175 16.72 -5.41 -24.40
CA GLU A 175 16.04 -5.93 -25.59
C GLU A 175 14.88 -6.87 -25.21
N LEU A 176 15.13 -7.80 -24.30
CA LEU A 176 14.14 -8.80 -23.89
C LEU A 176 12.97 -8.13 -23.13
N VAL A 177 13.25 -7.21 -22.20
CA VAL A 177 12.22 -6.44 -21.49
C VAL A 177 11.31 -5.70 -22.46
N LEU A 178 11.89 -4.93 -23.38
CA LEU A 178 11.14 -4.16 -24.38
C LEU A 178 10.26 -5.06 -25.26
N LYS A 179 10.79 -6.21 -25.69
CA LYS A 179 10.05 -7.17 -26.53
C LYS A 179 8.92 -7.84 -25.77
N THR A 180 9.18 -8.30 -24.54
CA THR A 180 8.16 -8.95 -23.70
C THR A 180 7.03 -7.98 -23.40
N ARG A 181 7.33 -6.72 -23.12
CA ARG A 181 6.30 -5.70 -22.92
C ARG A 181 5.48 -5.37 -24.14
N PHE A 182 6.16 -5.16 -25.25
CA PHE A 182 5.45 -4.90 -26.49
C PHE A 182 4.53 -6.08 -26.83
N ARG A 183 4.98 -7.32 -26.64
CA ARG A 183 4.13 -8.51 -26.79
C ARG A 183 2.92 -8.48 -25.86
N ALA A 184 3.11 -8.21 -24.56
CA ALA A 184 2.00 -8.17 -23.60
C ALA A 184 0.94 -7.12 -23.98
N ALA A 185 1.36 -5.92 -24.38
CA ALA A 185 0.47 -4.86 -24.85
C ALA A 185 -0.27 -5.26 -26.13
N ILE A 186 0.42 -5.90 -27.08
CA ILE A 186 -0.18 -6.41 -28.31
C ILE A 186 -1.18 -7.53 -28.03
N ASP A 187 -0.84 -8.51 -27.18
CA ASP A 187 -1.72 -9.63 -26.85
C ASP A 187 -3.01 -9.16 -26.17
N ALA A 188 -2.91 -8.19 -25.24
CA ALA A 188 -4.07 -7.55 -24.64
C ALA A 188 -4.95 -6.85 -25.70
N SER A 189 -4.33 -6.12 -26.63
CA SER A 189 -5.03 -5.43 -27.71
C SER A 189 -5.67 -6.39 -28.73
N VAL A 190 -5.03 -7.54 -28.99
CA VAL A 190 -5.51 -8.58 -29.91
C VAL A 190 -6.74 -9.29 -29.38
N ALA A 191 -6.86 -9.47 -28.06
CA ALA A 191 -7.98 -10.18 -27.44
C ALA A 191 -9.35 -9.59 -27.81
N ASP A 192 -9.42 -8.26 -27.96
CA ASP A 192 -10.63 -7.51 -28.28
C ASP A 192 -10.66 -6.96 -29.72
N ALA A 193 -9.69 -7.35 -30.56
CA ALA A 193 -9.52 -6.80 -31.90
C ALA A 193 -10.36 -7.53 -32.98
N THR A 194 -10.70 -6.80 -34.04
CA THR A 194 -11.14 -7.42 -35.30
C THR A 194 -10.02 -8.26 -35.91
N VAL A 195 -10.35 -9.19 -36.80
CA VAL A 195 -9.35 -10.07 -37.46
C VAL A 195 -8.26 -9.25 -38.16
N ASP A 196 -8.63 -8.22 -38.91
CA ASP A 196 -7.67 -7.39 -39.66
C ASP A 196 -6.77 -6.59 -38.72
N ARG A 197 -7.34 -6.01 -37.65
CA ARG A 197 -6.57 -5.31 -36.60
C ARG A 197 -5.62 -6.27 -35.89
N ALA A 198 -6.09 -7.46 -35.51
CA ALA A 198 -5.24 -8.47 -34.89
C ALA A 198 -4.08 -8.93 -35.80
N GLN A 199 -4.30 -9.05 -37.11
CA GLN A 199 -3.23 -9.35 -38.07
C GLN A 199 -2.19 -8.23 -38.15
N LYS A 200 -2.63 -6.97 -38.20
CA LYS A 200 -1.76 -5.80 -38.20
C LYS A 200 -0.89 -5.75 -36.92
N LEU A 201 -1.49 -5.93 -35.76
CA LEU A 201 -0.80 -5.96 -34.47
C LEU A 201 0.24 -7.09 -34.39
N LYS A 202 -0.10 -8.29 -34.87
CA LYS A 202 0.85 -9.41 -34.96
C LYS A 202 2.01 -9.14 -35.91
N ALA A 203 1.76 -8.44 -37.02
CA ALA A 203 2.82 -8.03 -37.95
C ALA A 203 3.78 -7.00 -37.32
N MET A 204 3.24 -6.05 -36.53
CA MET A 204 4.06 -5.12 -35.74
C MET A 204 4.95 -5.86 -34.74
N LEU A 205 4.36 -6.79 -33.98
CA LEU A 205 5.11 -7.63 -33.03
C LEU A 205 6.25 -8.40 -33.72
N ALA A 206 5.97 -9.06 -34.83
CA ALA A 206 7.00 -9.78 -35.59
C ALA A 206 8.14 -8.86 -36.07
N ASN A 207 7.84 -7.62 -36.44
CA ASN A 207 8.84 -6.62 -36.83
C ASN A 207 9.74 -6.21 -35.65
N VAL A 208 9.16 -6.00 -34.47
CA VAL A 208 9.93 -5.70 -33.25
C VAL A 208 10.77 -6.91 -32.83
N GLU A 209 10.21 -8.12 -32.86
CA GLU A 209 10.91 -9.36 -32.51
C GLU A 209 12.11 -9.66 -33.41
N ALA A 210 12.05 -9.24 -34.68
CA ALA A 210 13.15 -9.38 -35.64
C ALA A 210 14.32 -8.40 -35.40
N ALA A 211 14.11 -7.32 -34.64
CA ALA A 211 15.20 -6.41 -34.25
C ALA A 211 16.24 -7.14 -33.41
N LYS A 212 17.52 -6.72 -33.47
CA LYS A 212 18.61 -7.31 -32.70
C LYS A 212 19.34 -6.23 -31.91
N GLY A 213 19.43 -6.40 -30.59
CA GLY A 213 19.93 -5.41 -29.65
C GLY A 213 18.87 -4.40 -29.23
N ALA A 214 18.99 -3.86 -28.03
CA ALA A 214 18.02 -2.95 -27.44
C ALA A 214 17.83 -1.69 -28.27
N LYS A 215 18.93 -1.10 -28.77
CA LYS A 215 18.87 0.11 -29.60
C LYS A 215 18.03 -0.10 -30.88
N ALA A 216 18.19 -1.24 -31.55
CA ALA A 216 17.43 -1.53 -32.77
C ALA A 216 15.95 -1.72 -32.44
N THR A 217 15.65 -2.38 -31.32
CA THR A 217 14.29 -2.55 -30.80
C THR A 217 13.63 -1.20 -30.49
N VAL A 218 14.31 -0.29 -29.79
CA VAL A 218 13.82 1.08 -29.52
C VAL A 218 13.50 1.82 -30.80
N LEU A 219 14.39 1.77 -31.81
CA LEU A 219 14.14 2.42 -33.10
C LEU A 219 12.92 1.83 -33.82
N LYS A 220 12.71 0.51 -33.74
CA LYS A 220 11.52 -0.14 -34.31
C LYS A 220 10.23 0.24 -33.59
N LEU A 221 10.25 0.35 -32.27
CA LEU A 221 9.12 0.87 -31.49
C LEU A 221 8.79 2.31 -31.90
N LEU A 222 9.80 3.17 -32.07
CA LEU A 222 9.58 4.54 -32.56
C LEU A 222 9.06 4.60 -34.00
N GLU A 223 9.51 3.71 -34.89
CA GLU A 223 8.97 3.58 -36.24
C GLU A 223 7.48 3.19 -36.22
N ILE A 224 7.10 2.26 -35.35
CA ILE A 224 5.70 1.83 -35.18
C ILE A 224 4.85 2.97 -34.63
N ALA A 225 5.32 3.64 -33.57
CA ALA A 225 4.65 4.79 -32.96
C ALA A 225 4.37 5.91 -33.97
N ARG A 226 5.27 6.15 -34.93
CA ARG A 226 5.05 7.15 -36.00
C ARG A 226 4.12 6.67 -37.11
N ALA A 227 4.04 5.36 -37.34
CA ALA A 227 3.28 4.79 -38.44
C ALA A 227 1.81 4.52 -38.07
N ASP A 228 1.49 4.53 -36.77
CA ASP A 228 0.18 4.17 -36.25
C ASP A 228 -0.12 4.99 -34.99
N GLU A 229 -0.96 6.01 -35.13
CA GLU A 229 -1.28 6.99 -34.09
C GLU A 229 -2.16 6.44 -32.95
N ASP A 230 -2.72 5.24 -33.11
CA ASP A 230 -3.60 4.62 -32.12
C ASP A 230 -2.85 3.50 -31.37
N ASP A 231 -2.96 2.27 -31.87
CA ASP A 231 -2.47 1.07 -31.19
C ASP A 231 -0.94 1.00 -31.18
N GLY A 232 -0.33 1.42 -32.28
CA GLY A 232 1.13 1.40 -32.40
C GLY A 232 1.78 2.44 -31.51
N LEU A 233 1.21 3.64 -31.42
CA LEU A 233 1.66 4.70 -30.52
C LEU A 233 1.58 4.26 -29.07
N TRP A 234 0.41 3.80 -28.62
CA TRP A 234 0.21 3.39 -27.23
C TRP A 234 1.05 2.17 -26.84
N SER A 235 1.07 1.12 -27.67
CA SER A 235 1.84 -0.11 -27.36
C SER A 235 3.34 0.16 -27.34
N SER A 236 3.82 1.02 -28.24
CA SER A 236 5.24 1.41 -28.27
C SER A 236 5.60 2.31 -27.10
N TYR A 237 4.72 3.24 -26.72
CA TYR A 237 4.89 4.08 -25.55
C TYR A 237 4.98 3.25 -24.27
N ASN A 238 4.04 2.33 -24.06
CA ASN A 238 4.03 1.40 -22.93
C ASN A 238 5.33 0.58 -22.86
N ALA A 239 5.80 0.03 -23.98
CA ALA A 239 7.07 -0.69 -23.99
C ALA A 239 8.27 0.23 -23.65
N LEU A 240 8.32 1.45 -24.19
CA LEU A 240 9.43 2.38 -23.99
C LEU A 240 9.48 2.95 -22.57
N GLU A 241 8.37 3.11 -21.86
CA GLU A 241 8.35 3.49 -20.43
C GLU A 241 9.11 2.49 -19.53
N HIS A 242 9.31 1.27 -20.04
CA HIS A 242 10.01 0.17 -19.38
C HIS A 242 11.38 -0.12 -19.96
N GLY A 243 11.88 0.75 -20.83
CA GLY A 243 13.28 0.76 -21.23
C GLY A 243 14.22 1.06 -20.05
N LEU A 244 15.50 0.81 -20.27
CA LEU A 244 16.57 1.09 -19.31
C LEU A 244 17.52 2.16 -19.91
N ALA A 245 18.82 2.03 -19.64
CA ALA A 245 19.82 3.02 -20.01
C ALA A 245 19.92 3.21 -21.53
N ILE A 246 19.80 2.15 -22.35
CA ILE A 246 19.96 2.26 -23.80
C ILE A 246 18.76 3.00 -24.41
N THR A 247 17.56 2.77 -23.89
CA THR A 247 16.34 3.49 -24.27
C THR A 247 16.48 4.96 -23.95
N LEU A 248 16.84 5.30 -22.70
CA LEU A 248 17.05 6.69 -22.28
C LEU A 248 18.09 7.40 -23.19
N LEU A 249 19.24 6.76 -23.42
CA LEU A 249 20.29 7.30 -24.28
C LEU A 249 19.88 7.43 -25.74
N THR A 250 19.04 6.52 -26.23
CA THR A 250 18.56 6.52 -27.62
C THR A 250 17.52 7.62 -27.81
N LEU A 251 16.53 7.72 -26.93
CA LEU A 251 15.51 8.77 -26.95
C LEU A 251 16.13 10.17 -26.84
N GLY A 252 17.15 10.35 -25.99
CA GLY A 252 17.87 11.62 -25.86
C GLY A 252 18.61 12.06 -27.13
N LYS A 253 18.83 11.17 -28.10
CA LYS A 253 19.49 11.46 -29.39
C LYS A 253 18.54 11.60 -30.57
N VAL A 254 17.27 11.25 -30.39
CA VAL A 254 16.24 11.38 -31.43
C VAL A 254 15.59 12.76 -31.27
N ALA A 255 15.77 13.63 -32.27
CA ALA A 255 15.19 14.97 -32.26
C ALA A 255 13.67 14.93 -32.37
N ASP A 256 13.17 14.11 -33.31
CA ASP A 256 11.76 14.05 -33.69
C ASP A 256 11.07 12.83 -33.05
N LEU A 257 10.87 12.87 -31.73
CA LEU A 257 10.09 11.84 -31.05
C LEU A 257 8.61 11.96 -31.43
N PRO A 258 7.87 10.84 -31.58
CA PRO A 258 6.43 10.86 -31.85
C PRO A 258 5.59 11.37 -30.66
N TYR A 259 6.22 11.59 -29.50
CA TYR A 259 5.60 12.10 -28.28
C TYR A 259 5.94 13.58 -28.12
N GLU A 260 4.93 14.41 -27.89
CA GLU A 260 5.09 15.87 -27.74
C GLU A 260 4.76 16.34 -26.31
N GLY A 261 5.19 17.55 -25.96
CA GLY A 261 4.81 18.23 -24.72
C GLY A 261 5.08 17.43 -23.43
N GLU A 262 4.03 17.24 -22.64
CA GLU A 262 4.05 16.61 -21.32
C GLU A 262 4.37 15.11 -21.39
N GLU A 263 3.90 14.39 -22.41
CA GLU A 263 4.12 12.94 -22.55
C GLU A 263 5.61 12.62 -22.71
N ARG A 264 6.30 13.41 -23.54
CA ARG A 264 7.75 13.30 -23.70
C ARG A 264 8.47 13.57 -22.38
N GLN A 265 8.08 14.63 -21.66
CA GLN A 265 8.70 14.99 -20.40
C GLN A 265 8.49 13.87 -19.36
N TYR A 266 7.28 13.35 -19.26
CA TYR A 266 6.91 12.28 -18.35
C TYR A 266 7.66 10.98 -18.66
N LEU A 267 7.72 10.55 -19.92
CA LEU A 267 8.51 9.39 -20.34
C LEU A 267 10.00 9.55 -19.98
N MET A 268 10.58 10.71 -20.30
CA MET A 268 12.00 10.97 -19.99
C MET A 268 12.25 11.02 -18.48
N GLN A 269 11.33 11.59 -17.70
CA GLN A 269 11.40 11.63 -16.24
C GLN A 269 11.31 10.23 -15.62
N LYS A 270 10.37 9.39 -16.08
CA LYS A 270 10.25 7.98 -15.66
C LYS A 270 11.52 7.20 -15.93
N LEU A 271 12.05 7.29 -17.16
CA LEU A 271 13.29 6.61 -17.53
C LEU A 271 14.49 7.11 -16.74
N LEU A 272 14.59 8.42 -16.51
CA LEU A 272 15.63 8.99 -15.67
C LEU A 272 15.52 8.50 -14.22
N HIS A 273 14.30 8.42 -13.67
CA HIS A 273 14.06 7.88 -12.34
C HIS A 273 14.51 6.42 -12.22
N ARG A 274 14.24 5.57 -13.22
CA ARG A 274 14.66 4.15 -13.20
C ARG A 274 16.17 3.98 -13.34
N VAL A 275 16.79 4.71 -14.26
CA VAL A 275 18.22 4.52 -14.58
C VAL A 275 19.14 5.22 -13.57
N VAL A 276 18.72 6.39 -13.08
CA VAL A 276 19.50 7.21 -12.14
C VAL A 276 18.57 7.82 -11.07
N PRO A 277 18.09 7.02 -10.09
CA PRO A 277 17.14 7.49 -9.08
C PRO A 277 17.60 8.75 -8.33
N THR A 278 18.91 8.82 -8.04
CA THR A 278 19.55 9.96 -7.36
C THR A 278 19.52 11.25 -8.17
N ALA A 279 19.68 11.18 -9.49
CA ALA A 279 19.58 12.34 -10.36
C ALA A 279 18.13 12.82 -10.47
N TYR A 280 17.17 11.91 -10.47
CA TYR A 280 15.76 12.26 -10.47
C TYR A 280 15.36 13.02 -9.21
N ALA A 281 15.74 12.53 -8.03
CA ALA A 281 15.44 13.21 -6.76
C ALA A 281 15.96 14.64 -6.73
N ALA A 282 17.13 14.91 -7.32
CA ALA A 282 17.69 16.26 -7.40
C ALA A 282 16.93 17.19 -8.39
N VAL A 283 16.26 16.62 -9.39
CA VAL A 283 15.47 17.36 -10.39
C VAL A 283 14.04 17.62 -9.90
N THR A 284 13.50 16.76 -9.04
CA THR A 284 12.12 16.83 -8.53
C THR A 284 11.97 17.34 -7.11
N THR A 285 13.07 17.56 -6.38
CA THR A 285 13.03 18.43 -5.19
C THR A 285 12.60 19.81 -5.64
N GLU A 286 11.30 20.08 -5.58
CA GLU A 286 10.78 21.43 -5.64
C GLU A 286 11.56 22.26 -4.62
N PRO A 287 12.02 23.47 -4.97
CA PRO A 287 12.64 24.35 -3.99
C PRO A 287 11.69 24.44 -2.80
N GLU A 288 12.21 24.26 -1.58
CA GLU A 288 11.42 24.43 -0.35
C GLU A 288 10.62 25.71 -0.51
N ALA A 289 9.31 25.55 -0.68
CA ALA A 289 8.43 26.71 -0.81
C ALA A 289 8.70 27.59 0.40
N GLU A 290 8.90 28.90 0.17
CA GLU A 290 9.04 29.86 1.27
C GLU A 290 7.98 29.57 2.31
N GLU A 291 8.37 29.53 3.59
CA GLU A 291 7.42 29.24 4.67
C GLU A 291 6.19 30.14 4.47
N PRO A 292 5.00 29.57 4.26
CA PRO A 292 3.84 30.36 3.95
C PRO A 292 3.58 31.32 5.11
N ASP A 293 3.19 32.55 4.78
CA ASP A 293 2.74 33.53 5.76
C ASP A 293 1.70 32.90 6.70
N HIS A 294 1.69 33.35 7.96
CA HIS A 294 0.71 32.89 8.93
C HIS A 294 -0.72 33.11 8.37
N PRO A 295 -1.57 32.06 8.28
CA PRO A 295 -2.89 32.20 7.71
C PRO A 295 -3.76 33.21 8.49
N THR A 296 -4.69 33.83 7.78
CA THR A 296 -5.69 34.75 8.33
C THR A 296 -6.82 34.00 9.03
N ASP A 297 -7.54 34.68 9.93
CA ASP A 297 -8.75 34.12 10.57
C ASP A 297 -9.83 33.68 9.55
N ALA A 298 -9.90 34.37 8.40
CA ALA A 298 -10.81 34.03 7.32
C ALA A 298 -10.42 32.68 6.66
N GLU A 299 -9.13 32.42 6.49
CA GLU A 299 -8.62 31.15 5.95
C GLU A 299 -8.85 29.99 6.93
N PHE A 300 -8.63 30.21 8.24
CA PHE A 300 -8.97 29.21 9.25
C PHE A 300 -10.46 28.87 9.27
N LEU A 301 -11.33 29.88 9.14
CA LEU A 301 -12.78 29.68 9.08
C LEU A 301 -13.18 28.95 7.78
N ALA A 302 -12.60 29.32 6.64
CA ALA A 302 -12.84 28.66 5.37
C ALA A 302 -12.45 27.17 5.41
N ALA A 303 -11.28 26.85 5.99
CA ALA A 303 -10.82 25.47 6.19
C ALA A 303 -11.82 24.65 7.03
N ARG A 304 -12.27 25.18 8.17
CA ARG A 304 -13.27 24.51 9.02
C ARG A 304 -14.60 24.29 8.28
N ASN A 305 -15.04 25.29 7.52
CA ASN A 305 -16.29 25.20 6.75
C ASN A 305 -16.19 24.16 5.64
N ALA A 306 -15.06 24.08 4.94
CA ALA A 306 -14.81 23.08 3.91
C ALA A 306 -14.86 21.65 4.49
N LEU A 307 -14.16 21.41 5.60
CA LEU A 307 -14.19 20.12 6.32
C LEU A 307 -15.58 19.77 6.88
N ALA A 308 -16.39 20.77 7.25
CA ALA A 308 -17.75 20.55 7.73
C ALA A 308 -18.76 20.26 6.60
N ALA A 309 -18.53 20.81 5.40
CA ALA A 309 -19.40 20.63 4.25
C ALA A 309 -19.31 19.22 3.68
N ASP A 310 -18.08 18.72 3.48
CA ASP A 310 -17.87 17.35 3.05
C ASP A 310 -16.60 16.73 3.67
N PRO A 311 -16.70 15.88 4.70
CA PRO A 311 -15.52 15.24 5.30
C PRO A 311 -14.75 14.32 4.35
N LEU A 312 -15.41 13.86 3.28
CA LEU A 312 -14.83 12.94 2.32
C LEU A 312 -14.26 13.68 1.08
N ASP A 313 -14.38 15.02 1.02
CA ASP A 313 -13.69 15.79 -0.01
C ASP A 313 -12.20 15.78 0.30
N TRP A 314 -11.44 15.02 -0.50
CA TRP A 314 -10.01 14.85 -0.37
C TRP A 314 -9.23 16.16 -0.34
N GLN A 315 -9.60 17.10 -1.20
CA GLN A 315 -8.85 18.34 -1.39
C GLN A 315 -9.11 19.30 -0.23
N ALA A 316 -10.38 19.41 0.19
CA ALA A 316 -10.75 20.13 1.41
C ALA A 316 -10.11 19.52 2.65
N PHE A 317 -10.07 18.18 2.71
CA PHE A 317 -9.42 17.42 3.77
C PHE A 317 -7.94 17.76 3.87
N HIS A 318 -7.18 17.62 2.77
CA HIS A 318 -5.74 17.84 2.80
C HIS A 318 -5.38 19.28 3.10
N SER A 319 -5.89 20.23 2.33
CA SER A 319 -5.52 21.63 2.46
C SER A 319 -6.02 22.24 3.79
N GLY A 320 -7.26 21.96 4.18
CA GLY A 320 -7.87 22.52 5.38
C GLY A 320 -7.33 21.90 6.67
N ALA A 321 -7.24 20.57 6.75
CA ALA A 321 -6.74 19.91 7.96
C ALA A 321 -5.25 20.17 8.17
N GLN A 322 -4.44 20.22 7.10
CA GLN A 322 -3.02 20.59 7.17
C GLN A 322 -2.81 22.00 7.71
N LEU A 323 -3.58 22.96 7.19
CA LEU A 323 -3.54 24.34 7.65
C LEU A 323 -3.90 24.44 9.15
N LEU A 324 -4.98 23.80 9.58
CA LEU A 324 -5.44 23.84 10.97
C LEU A 324 -4.49 23.11 11.92
N ALA A 325 -4.00 21.93 11.54
CA ALA A 325 -3.09 21.14 12.37
C ALA A 325 -1.73 21.81 12.56
N ARG A 326 -1.21 22.51 11.53
CA ARG A 326 0.07 23.22 11.60
C ARG A 326 -0.02 24.47 12.48
N TRP A 327 -1.05 25.30 12.29
CA TRP A 327 -1.09 26.65 12.86
C TRP A 327 -2.02 26.80 14.08
N GLN A 328 -3.05 25.94 14.22
CA GLN A 328 -4.00 25.97 15.34
C GLN A 328 -4.29 24.56 15.89
N PRO A 329 -3.29 23.75 16.27
CA PRO A 329 -3.50 22.34 16.63
C PRO A 329 -4.49 22.16 17.78
N LEU A 330 -4.39 22.95 18.85
CA LEU A 330 -5.32 22.83 19.98
C LEU A 330 -6.75 23.26 19.60
N GLY A 331 -6.89 24.38 18.89
CA GLY A 331 -8.20 24.84 18.40
C GLY A 331 -8.82 23.88 17.38
N PHE A 332 -8.00 23.13 16.64
CA PHE A 332 -8.47 22.07 15.76
C PHE A 332 -8.91 20.83 16.54
N ALA A 333 -8.18 20.44 17.60
CA ALA A 333 -8.59 19.39 18.52
C ALA A 333 -9.95 19.69 19.17
N ASP A 334 -10.13 20.91 19.69
CA ASP A 334 -11.40 21.37 20.27
C ASP A 334 -12.54 21.33 19.25
N TRP A 335 -12.27 21.80 18.01
CA TRP A 335 -13.25 21.76 16.93
C TRP A 335 -13.66 20.31 16.60
N LEU A 336 -12.69 19.38 16.48
CA LEU A 336 -12.96 17.96 16.24
C LEU A 336 -13.86 17.33 17.31
N CYS A 337 -13.68 17.69 18.59
CA CYS A 337 -14.56 17.24 19.68
C CYS A 337 -16.03 17.61 19.47
N SER A 338 -16.29 18.74 18.80
CA SER A 338 -17.63 19.25 18.50
C SER A 338 -18.11 18.95 17.06
N TRP A 339 -17.29 18.28 16.26
CA TRP A 339 -17.53 18.13 14.83
C TRP A 339 -18.71 17.20 14.55
N ASN A 340 -19.71 17.76 13.85
CA ASN A 340 -20.97 17.10 13.51
C ASN A 340 -21.49 17.61 12.15
N PRO A 341 -21.04 17.04 11.03
CA PRO A 341 -21.41 17.54 9.71
C PRO A 341 -22.93 17.34 9.46
N PRO A 342 -23.66 18.39 9.07
CA PRO A 342 -25.10 18.33 8.89
C PRO A 342 -25.48 17.44 7.70
N GLY A 343 -26.59 16.71 7.82
CA GLY A 343 -27.14 15.91 6.73
C GLY A 343 -26.39 14.62 6.40
N LYS A 344 -25.31 14.28 7.13
CA LYS A 344 -24.58 13.02 6.97
C LYS A 344 -25.15 11.93 7.89
N SER A 345 -25.05 10.67 7.46
CA SER A 345 -25.44 9.51 8.29
C SER A 345 -24.48 9.32 9.47
N GLU A 346 -24.90 8.57 10.49
CA GLU A 346 -24.05 8.30 11.65
C GLU A 346 -22.78 7.54 11.25
N GLU A 347 -22.89 6.62 10.30
CA GLU A 347 -21.76 5.85 9.75
C GLU A 347 -20.73 6.77 9.10
N VAL A 348 -21.18 7.69 8.24
CA VAL A 348 -20.29 8.67 7.57
C VAL A 348 -19.65 9.60 8.61
N ARG A 349 -20.41 10.01 9.64
CA ARG A 349 -19.87 10.82 10.75
C ARG A 349 -18.83 10.08 11.58
N GLN A 350 -19.00 8.78 11.80
CA GLN A 350 -18.05 7.96 12.56
C GLN A 350 -16.78 7.74 11.75
N ALA A 351 -16.91 7.34 10.49
CA ALA A 351 -15.77 7.15 9.59
C ALA A 351 -14.96 8.45 9.42
N GLY A 352 -15.62 9.56 9.07
CA GLY A 352 -14.94 10.85 8.89
C GLY A 352 -14.26 11.36 10.17
N VAL A 353 -14.85 11.13 11.36
CA VAL A 353 -14.19 11.48 12.63
C VAL A 353 -12.94 10.66 12.85
N MET A 354 -13.03 9.35 12.63
CA MET A 354 -11.90 8.47 12.85
C MET A 354 -10.76 8.83 11.91
N GLU A 355 -11.04 9.02 10.62
CA GLU A 355 -10.06 9.40 9.61
C GLU A 355 -9.38 10.74 9.95
N LEU A 356 -10.17 11.79 10.26
CA LEU A 356 -9.64 13.08 10.68
C LEU A 356 -8.78 12.96 11.95
N ALA A 357 -9.25 12.19 12.94
CA ALA A 357 -8.52 12.02 14.19
C ALA A 357 -7.22 11.24 14.00
N TYR A 358 -7.23 10.16 13.21
CA TYR A 358 -6.02 9.41 12.89
C TYR A 358 -5.01 10.27 12.15
N TRP A 359 -5.46 10.95 11.10
CA TRP A 359 -4.64 11.85 10.31
C TRP A 359 -4.02 12.94 11.20
N PHE A 360 -4.85 13.60 12.03
CA PHE A 360 -4.40 14.69 12.90
C PHE A 360 -3.43 14.20 13.98
N CYS A 361 -3.80 13.16 14.72
CA CYS A 361 -2.95 12.60 15.78
C CYS A 361 -1.59 12.13 15.25
N SER A 362 -1.56 11.61 14.03
CA SER A 362 -0.32 11.17 13.36
C SER A 362 0.62 12.29 12.93
N ARG A 363 0.11 13.53 12.81
CA ARG A 363 0.84 14.70 12.31
C ARG A 363 1.03 15.80 13.34
N LEU A 364 0.60 15.58 14.58
CA LEU A 364 0.76 16.55 15.67
C LEU A 364 2.23 16.91 15.89
N GLN A 365 2.56 18.18 15.67
CA GLN A 365 3.84 18.79 16.00
C GLN A 365 3.59 19.92 17.01
N GLY A 366 4.28 19.90 18.16
CA GLY A 366 4.04 20.85 19.25
C GLY A 366 2.66 20.66 19.94
N ASN A 367 2.53 21.03 21.21
CA ASN A 367 1.28 20.90 22.00
C ASN A 367 0.61 19.50 21.95
N ARG A 368 1.35 18.45 21.57
CA ARG A 368 0.83 17.12 21.27
C ARG A 368 0.08 16.51 22.46
N ALA A 369 0.66 16.62 23.66
CA ALA A 369 0.06 16.11 24.88
C ALA A 369 -1.30 16.77 25.17
N ASP A 370 -1.41 18.08 25.00
CA ASP A 370 -2.65 18.82 25.27
C ASP A 370 -3.73 18.50 24.24
N CYS A 371 -3.37 18.46 22.95
CA CYS A 371 -4.31 18.08 21.89
C CYS A 371 -4.87 16.67 22.10
N LEU A 372 -4.02 15.71 22.47
CA LEU A 372 -4.45 14.33 22.69
C LEU A 372 -5.27 14.17 23.97
N LYS A 373 -4.97 14.93 25.03
CA LYS A 373 -5.82 15.00 26.24
C LYS A 373 -7.20 15.58 25.92
N THR A 374 -7.26 16.65 25.15
CA THR A 374 -8.51 17.25 24.67
C THR A 374 -9.36 16.22 23.94
N LEU A 375 -8.79 15.52 22.95
CA LEU A 375 -9.50 14.49 22.18
C LEU A 375 -9.87 13.26 23.03
N ALA A 376 -9.01 12.86 23.98
CA ALA A 376 -9.26 11.74 24.90
C ALA A 376 -10.41 12.03 25.89
N ALA A 377 -10.71 13.31 26.11
CA ALA A 377 -11.82 13.78 26.94
C ALA A 377 -13.12 14.05 26.16
N ALA A 378 -13.12 13.89 24.84
CA ALA A 378 -14.29 14.11 23.99
C ALA A 378 -15.46 13.19 24.38
N GLU A 379 -16.71 13.59 24.14
CA GLU A 379 -17.88 12.73 24.38
C GLU A 379 -17.91 11.53 23.41
N ARG A 380 -17.36 11.71 22.19
CA ARG A 380 -17.34 10.69 21.13
C ARG A 380 -16.29 9.63 21.41
N LYS A 381 -16.72 8.38 21.57
CA LYS A 381 -15.86 7.24 21.94
C LYS A 381 -14.76 6.99 20.92
N GLU A 382 -15.04 7.22 19.64
CA GLU A 382 -14.09 7.04 18.53
C GLU A 382 -12.87 7.96 18.69
N LEU A 383 -13.11 9.25 18.98
CA LEU A 383 -12.06 10.24 19.26
C LEU A 383 -11.22 9.81 20.47
N ARG A 384 -11.90 9.38 21.53
CA ARG A 384 -11.23 8.96 22.77
C ARG A 384 -10.28 7.80 22.51
N VAL A 385 -10.73 6.79 21.77
CA VAL A 385 -9.93 5.59 21.44
C VAL A 385 -8.72 5.95 20.58
N VAL A 386 -8.92 6.73 19.51
CA VAL A 386 -7.82 7.14 18.62
C VAL A 386 -6.79 7.98 19.39
N ALA A 387 -7.24 9.01 20.10
CA ALA A 387 -6.37 9.91 20.85
C ALA A 387 -5.60 9.16 21.95
N ALA A 388 -6.27 8.31 22.73
CA ALA A 388 -5.62 7.53 23.77
C ALA A 388 -4.61 6.52 23.19
N SER A 389 -4.85 5.99 21.99
CA SER A 389 -3.91 5.09 21.30
C SER A 389 -2.62 5.79 20.89
N TYR A 390 -2.71 7.03 20.38
CA TYR A 390 -1.54 7.89 20.11
C TYR A 390 -0.95 8.51 21.36
N TRP A 391 -1.71 8.66 22.44
CA TRP A 391 -1.19 9.13 23.73
C TRP A 391 -0.28 8.08 24.38
N MET A 392 -0.67 6.80 24.25
CA MET A 392 0.06 5.67 24.81
C MET A 392 1.51 5.56 24.33
N THR A 393 1.85 6.11 23.16
CA THR A 393 3.20 6.01 22.61
C THR A 393 4.20 6.92 23.31
N PHE A 394 3.81 8.14 23.74
CA PHE A 394 4.73 9.06 24.43
C PHE A 394 4.50 9.22 25.93
N ASP A 395 3.29 8.94 26.44
CA ASP A 395 2.97 9.01 27.87
C ASP A 395 2.03 7.86 28.26
N GLU A 396 2.63 6.68 28.32
CA GLU A 396 1.97 5.44 28.70
C GLU A 396 1.30 5.52 30.07
N ALA A 397 1.94 6.16 31.06
CA ALA A 397 1.44 6.21 32.43
C ALA A 397 0.05 6.88 32.49
N SER A 398 -0.13 7.97 31.75
CA SER A 398 -1.40 8.70 31.70
C SER A 398 -2.42 8.06 30.75
N ALA A 399 -1.98 7.52 29.61
CA ALA A 399 -2.88 6.95 28.60
C ALA A 399 -3.43 5.57 28.99
N ARG A 400 -2.64 4.74 29.70
CA ARG A 400 -3.01 3.36 30.04
C ARG A 400 -4.35 3.25 30.78
N PRO A 401 -4.63 4.02 31.85
CA PRO A 401 -5.93 3.96 32.53
C PRO A 401 -7.11 4.29 31.61
N VAL A 402 -6.93 5.25 30.68
CA VAL A 402 -7.96 5.65 29.71
C VAL A 402 -8.22 4.50 28.73
N LEU A 403 -7.18 3.89 28.16
CA LEU A 403 -7.33 2.73 27.28
C LEU A 403 -7.92 1.51 27.99
N THR A 404 -7.57 1.27 29.25
CA THR A 404 -8.15 0.17 30.04
C THR A 404 -9.65 0.37 30.29
N GLU A 405 -10.12 1.61 30.43
CA GLU A 405 -11.54 1.92 30.49
C GLU A 405 -12.22 1.72 29.14
N LEU A 406 -11.64 2.28 28.07
CA LEU A 406 -12.17 2.17 26.71
C LEU A 406 -12.19 0.73 26.16
N ALA A 407 -11.28 -0.14 26.62
CA ALA A 407 -11.30 -1.57 26.28
C ALA A 407 -12.51 -2.32 26.87
N LYS A 408 -13.34 -1.68 27.71
CA LYS A 408 -14.57 -2.25 28.29
C LYS A 408 -15.84 -1.76 27.58
N LEU A 409 -15.71 -0.98 26.50
CA LEU A 409 -16.85 -0.52 25.73
C LEU A 409 -17.68 -1.72 25.22
N ASP A 410 -19.01 -1.56 25.20
CA ASP A 410 -19.93 -2.57 24.65
C ASP A 410 -19.75 -2.75 23.13
N ASP A 411 -19.18 -1.76 22.46
CA ASP A 411 -18.77 -1.87 21.06
C ASP A 411 -17.50 -2.73 20.97
N PRO A 412 -17.58 -3.97 20.45
CA PRO A 412 -16.45 -4.89 20.44
C PRO A 412 -15.30 -4.40 19.55
N TYR A 413 -15.60 -3.56 18.54
CA TYR A 413 -14.59 -3.03 17.66
C TYR A 413 -13.82 -1.90 18.35
N LEU A 414 -14.52 -0.91 18.91
CA LEU A 414 -13.85 0.18 19.64
C LEU A 414 -13.09 -0.35 20.85
N ALA A 415 -13.64 -1.36 21.54
CA ALA A 415 -12.96 -2.05 22.62
C ALA A 415 -11.69 -2.77 22.12
N ALA A 416 -11.77 -3.50 20.99
CA ALA A 416 -10.61 -4.16 20.40
C ALA A 416 -9.56 -3.16 19.90
N LEU A 417 -9.98 -2.00 19.39
CA LEU A 417 -9.07 -0.95 18.97
C LEU A 417 -8.33 -0.34 20.18
N ALA A 418 -9.04 -0.03 21.26
CA ALA A 418 -8.44 0.46 22.51
C ALA A 418 -7.54 -0.58 23.20
N ALA A 419 -7.88 -1.87 23.05
CA ALA A 419 -7.11 -2.96 23.64
C ALA A 419 -5.77 -3.22 22.93
N LEU A 420 -5.64 -2.85 21.65
CA LEU A 420 -4.45 -3.18 20.86
C LEU A 420 -3.17 -2.53 21.42
N PRO A 421 -3.11 -1.21 21.72
CA PRO A 421 -1.90 -0.61 22.30
C PRO A 421 -1.49 -1.20 23.65
N LEU A 422 -2.45 -1.68 24.45
CA LEU A 422 -2.22 -2.37 25.72
C LEU A 422 -1.65 -3.78 25.49
N ALA A 423 -2.25 -4.54 24.57
CA ALA A 423 -1.82 -5.89 24.22
C ALA A 423 -0.39 -5.91 23.63
N ARG A 424 -0.07 -4.93 22.79
CA ARG A 424 1.29 -4.72 22.25
C ARG A 424 2.36 -4.54 23.34
N ARG A 425 1.95 -4.12 24.54
CA ARG A 425 2.80 -3.89 25.73
C ARG A 425 2.63 -4.97 26.80
N GLY A 426 2.23 -6.18 26.43
CA GLY A 426 2.20 -7.31 27.36
C GLY A 426 0.85 -7.60 28.01
N ASP A 427 -0.18 -6.76 27.82
CA ASP A 427 -1.48 -6.95 28.49
C ASP A 427 -2.28 -8.10 27.85
N LYS A 428 -2.25 -9.27 28.49
CA LYS A 428 -2.94 -10.48 28.03
C LYS A 428 -4.47 -10.38 28.14
N ASP A 429 -4.99 -9.60 29.09
CA ASP A 429 -6.42 -9.42 29.26
C ASP A 429 -6.97 -8.50 28.16
N ALA A 430 -6.21 -7.43 27.83
CA ALA A 430 -6.50 -6.60 26.67
C ALA A 430 -6.46 -7.43 25.37
N LEU A 431 -5.48 -8.31 25.18
CA LEU A 431 -5.47 -9.21 24.02
C LEU A 431 -6.75 -10.06 23.95
N ALA A 432 -7.20 -10.63 25.06
CA ALA A 432 -8.44 -11.42 25.08
C ALA A 432 -9.68 -10.59 24.67
N VAL A 433 -9.73 -9.30 25.02
CA VAL A 433 -10.73 -8.36 24.48
C VAL A 433 -10.57 -8.21 22.98
N GLY A 434 -9.33 -7.96 22.51
CA GLY A 434 -8.98 -7.78 21.11
C GLY A 434 -9.40 -8.95 20.21
N LEU A 435 -9.20 -10.19 20.65
CA LEU A 435 -9.53 -11.39 19.87
C LEU A 435 -11.02 -11.53 19.56
N LYS A 436 -11.91 -10.82 20.26
CA LYS A 436 -13.34 -10.80 19.96
C LYS A 436 -13.65 -10.24 18.57
N VAL A 437 -12.75 -9.42 17.99
CA VAL A 437 -12.90 -8.86 16.64
C VAL A 437 -12.92 -9.95 15.55
N PHE A 438 -12.36 -11.13 15.81
CA PHE A 438 -12.40 -12.25 14.87
C PHE A 438 -13.81 -12.83 14.77
N GLY A 439 -14.56 -12.90 15.88
CA GLY A 439 -15.91 -13.47 15.94
C GLY A 439 -17.05 -12.48 15.72
N SER A 440 -16.75 -11.18 15.60
CA SER A 440 -17.77 -10.18 15.39
C SER A 440 -18.19 -10.11 13.91
N ASP A 441 -19.21 -10.88 13.53
CA ASP A 441 -19.96 -10.72 12.27
C ASP A 441 -20.88 -9.48 12.30
N ALA A 442 -20.67 -8.58 13.27
CA ALA A 442 -21.54 -7.44 13.51
C ALA A 442 -21.74 -6.66 12.21
N LYS A 443 -22.98 -6.71 11.70
CA LYS A 443 -23.45 -5.98 10.51
C LYS A 443 -23.51 -4.45 10.73
N ARG A 444 -22.75 -3.90 11.67
CA ARG A 444 -22.87 -2.51 12.11
C ARG A 444 -21.69 -1.66 11.65
N ASN A 445 -22.06 -0.60 10.93
CA ASN A 445 -21.58 0.80 10.90
C ASN A 445 -20.10 1.12 10.67
N LEU A 446 -19.18 0.17 10.78
CA LEU A 446 -17.77 0.41 10.49
C LEU A 446 -17.35 -0.22 9.17
N PRO A 447 -16.39 0.41 8.47
CA PRO A 447 -15.84 -0.12 7.23
C PRO A 447 -15.32 -1.54 7.37
N ILE A 448 -15.64 -2.39 6.39
CA ILE A 448 -15.11 -3.76 6.31
C ILE A 448 -13.58 -3.73 6.36
N ALA A 449 -12.97 -2.81 5.62
CA ALA A 449 -11.52 -2.62 5.54
C ALA A 449 -10.87 -2.45 6.92
N LEU A 450 -11.45 -1.59 7.77
CA LEU A 450 -10.89 -1.27 9.09
C LEU A 450 -10.90 -2.49 10.04
N ARG A 451 -11.96 -3.30 10.00
CA ARG A 451 -12.04 -4.54 10.79
C ARG A 451 -10.98 -5.54 10.35
N ASP A 452 -10.76 -5.67 9.05
CA ASP A 452 -9.76 -6.58 8.52
C ASP A 452 -8.34 -6.11 8.83
N VAL A 453 -8.08 -4.79 8.75
CA VAL A 453 -6.83 -4.19 9.22
C VAL A 453 -6.58 -4.51 10.70
N LEU A 454 -7.58 -4.35 11.57
CA LEU A 454 -7.44 -4.64 12.99
C LEU A 454 -7.15 -6.12 13.27
N LYS A 455 -7.86 -7.04 12.60
CA LYS A 455 -7.59 -8.49 12.67
C LYS A 455 -6.14 -8.81 12.28
N LYS A 456 -5.66 -8.26 11.17
CA LYS A 456 -4.27 -8.44 10.71
C LYS A 456 -3.26 -7.91 11.73
N ARG A 457 -3.51 -6.76 12.35
CA ARG A 457 -2.63 -6.21 13.42
C ARG A 457 -2.54 -7.16 14.62
N TYR A 458 -3.64 -7.78 15.02
CA TYR A 458 -3.62 -8.81 16.06
C TYR A 458 -2.86 -10.07 15.61
N LEU A 459 -3.04 -10.54 14.38
CA LEU A 459 -2.28 -11.69 13.85
C LEU A 459 -0.77 -11.41 13.84
N ILE A 460 -0.34 -10.22 13.43
CA ILE A 460 1.06 -9.79 13.47
C ILE A 460 1.60 -9.86 14.90
N LEU A 461 0.88 -9.28 15.88
CA LEU A 461 1.26 -9.33 17.29
C LEU A 461 1.37 -10.78 17.79
N LEU A 462 0.37 -11.62 17.52
CA LEU A 462 0.35 -13.01 17.93
C LEU A 462 1.50 -13.81 17.32
N SER A 463 1.81 -13.57 16.04
CA SER A 463 2.88 -14.27 15.32
C SER A 463 4.26 -13.93 15.88
N ASN A 464 4.56 -12.65 16.10
CA ASN A 464 5.79 -12.21 16.76
C ASN A 464 5.90 -12.77 18.19
N SER A 465 4.81 -12.72 18.96
CA SER A 465 4.75 -13.25 20.32
C SER A 465 4.99 -14.76 20.36
N ALA A 466 4.42 -15.48 19.38
CA ALA A 466 4.58 -16.93 19.27
C ALA A 466 6.02 -17.32 18.92
N ALA A 467 6.60 -16.65 17.93
CA ALA A 467 7.99 -16.86 17.51
C ALA A 467 8.97 -16.58 18.66
N THR A 468 8.82 -15.43 19.33
CA THR A 468 9.66 -15.04 20.46
C THR A 468 9.55 -16.01 21.64
N SER A 469 8.35 -16.53 21.91
CA SER A 469 8.11 -17.46 23.02
C SER A 469 8.40 -18.92 22.68
N GLY A 470 8.79 -19.23 21.44
CA GLY A 470 9.00 -20.61 20.98
C GLY A 470 7.74 -21.49 21.03
N VAL A 471 6.55 -20.90 20.90
CA VAL A 471 5.27 -21.65 20.82
C VAL A 471 4.82 -21.78 19.38
N ALA A 472 3.87 -22.69 19.12
CA ALA A 472 3.31 -22.87 17.78
C ALA A 472 2.68 -21.56 17.26
N GLN A 473 2.91 -21.25 15.97
CA GLN A 473 2.30 -20.08 15.32
C GLN A 473 0.76 -20.13 15.39
N PRO A 474 0.10 -18.96 15.46
CA PRO A 474 -1.36 -18.91 15.37
C PRO A 474 -1.84 -19.46 14.02
N PRO A 475 -3.07 -19.98 13.93
CA PRO A 475 -3.64 -20.38 12.66
C PRO A 475 -3.66 -19.19 11.68
N ASP A 476 -3.18 -19.42 10.46
CA ASP A 476 -3.02 -18.37 9.44
C ASP A 476 -4.37 -17.81 8.99
N GLY A 477 -4.54 -16.50 9.19
CA GLY A 477 -5.70 -15.71 8.80
C GLY A 477 -6.06 -15.74 7.32
N ARG A 478 -5.11 -16.02 6.42
CA ARG A 478 -5.40 -16.12 4.97
C ARG A 478 -6.29 -17.31 4.65
N LYS A 479 -6.04 -18.46 5.28
CA LYS A 479 -6.90 -19.66 5.18
C LYS A 479 -8.23 -19.47 5.91
N LEU A 480 -8.33 -18.47 6.79
CA LEU A 480 -9.56 -18.15 7.53
C LEU A 480 -10.58 -17.32 6.72
N ARG A 481 -10.26 -16.87 5.49
CA ARG A 481 -11.25 -16.16 4.63
C ARG A 481 -12.44 -17.04 4.22
N TYR A 482 -12.29 -18.37 4.24
CA TYR A 482 -13.31 -19.27 3.69
C TYR A 482 -13.89 -20.30 4.68
N GLU A 483 -13.23 -20.67 5.78
CA GLU A 483 -13.78 -21.67 6.72
C GLU A 483 -13.42 -21.39 8.21
N LYS A 484 -14.45 -21.29 9.07
CA LYS A 484 -14.41 -21.49 10.54
C LYS A 484 -13.34 -20.73 11.36
N SER A 485 -13.20 -19.45 11.04
CA SER A 485 -12.15 -18.50 11.44
C SER A 485 -11.93 -18.19 12.95
N PRO A 486 -12.94 -17.86 13.77
CA PRO A 486 -12.66 -17.22 15.07
C PRO A 486 -12.31 -18.22 16.18
N ALA A 487 -12.99 -19.36 16.20
CA ALA A 487 -12.83 -20.38 17.23
C ALA A 487 -11.42 -21.01 17.22
N ALA A 488 -10.77 -21.07 16.06
CA ALA A 488 -9.42 -21.59 15.93
C ALA A 488 -8.39 -20.68 16.64
N ILE A 489 -8.49 -19.37 16.44
CA ILE A 489 -7.61 -18.39 17.11
C ILE A 489 -7.86 -18.39 18.62
N GLU A 490 -9.12 -18.42 19.04
CA GLU A 490 -9.48 -18.48 20.45
C GLU A 490 -8.96 -19.76 21.13
N ALA A 491 -9.17 -20.92 20.50
CA ALA A 491 -8.67 -22.20 20.99
C ALA A 491 -7.13 -22.23 21.05
N TRP A 492 -6.46 -21.67 20.04
CA TRP A 492 -5.01 -21.50 20.04
C TRP A 492 -4.57 -20.63 21.21
N TRP A 493 -5.21 -19.47 21.42
CA TRP A 493 -4.88 -18.57 22.53
C TRP A 493 -5.07 -19.23 23.89
N VAL A 494 -6.18 -19.93 24.12
CA VAL A 494 -6.43 -20.68 25.36
C VAL A 494 -5.32 -21.69 25.65
N LYS A 495 -4.80 -22.35 24.61
CA LYS A 495 -3.71 -23.33 24.73
C LYS A 495 -2.38 -22.69 25.10
N VAL A 496 -2.04 -21.51 24.55
CA VAL A 496 -0.71 -20.90 24.69
C VAL A 496 -0.63 -19.76 25.70
N ARG A 497 -1.75 -19.16 26.14
CA ARG A 497 -1.80 -17.96 27.00
C ARG A 497 -0.95 -18.05 28.26
N GLY A 498 -0.77 -19.25 28.81
CA GLY A 498 0.02 -19.50 30.02
C GLY A 498 1.53 -19.39 29.81
N THR A 499 2.02 -19.69 28.61
CA THR A 499 3.46 -19.77 28.29
C THR A 499 3.92 -18.69 27.32
N ILE A 500 3.02 -18.12 26.52
CA ILE A 500 3.34 -17.05 25.58
C ILE A 500 3.59 -15.73 26.32
N SER A 501 4.59 -14.97 25.90
CA SER A 501 4.80 -13.56 26.26
C SER A 501 4.43 -12.70 25.07
N LEU A 502 3.59 -11.68 25.27
CA LEU A 502 3.24 -10.78 24.18
C LEU A 502 4.42 -9.87 23.88
N ASN A 503 4.83 -9.85 22.61
CA ASN A 503 5.97 -9.11 22.14
C ASN A 503 5.62 -8.40 20.83
N ASP A 504 5.79 -7.08 20.79
CA ASP A 504 5.79 -6.31 19.55
C ASP A 504 7.16 -5.68 19.32
N PRO A 505 8.03 -6.30 18.50
CA PRO A 505 9.39 -5.81 18.25
C PRO A 505 9.41 -4.44 17.56
N TRP A 506 8.29 -4.01 16.97
CA TRP A 506 8.22 -2.70 16.32
C TRP A 506 8.09 -1.54 17.31
N LEU A 507 7.73 -1.77 18.58
CA LEU A 507 7.64 -0.68 19.55
C LEU A 507 9.01 -0.03 19.83
N GLU A 508 10.06 -0.84 19.97
CA GLU A 508 11.42 -0.33 20.20
C GLU A 508 11.95 0.45 18.99
N GLU A 509 11.60 0.03 17.77
CA GLU A 509 11.99 0.73 16.55
C GLU A 509 11.27 2.08 16.40
N LEU A 510 9.98 2.15 16.73
CA LEU A 510 9.22 3.40 16.71
C LEU A 510 9.75 4.40 17.75
N ALA A 511 10.18 3.91 18.92
CA ALA A 511 10.79 4.75 19.93
C ALA A 511 12.11 5.41 19.47
N LYS A 512 12.88 4.72 18.60
CA LYS A 512 14.15 5.24 18.07
C LYS A 512 13.95 6.37 17.07
N THR A 513 12.85 6.38 16.32
CA THR A 513 12.62 7.40 15.28
C THR A 513 12.09 8.72 15.86
N GLY A 514 11.86 8.79 17.18
CA GLY A 514 11.22 9.95 17.81
C GLY A 514 9.78 10.18 17.35
N GLN A 515 9.21 9.21 16.64
CA GLN A 515 7.83 9.19 16.15
C GLN A 515 6.91 8.28 16.96
N ASP A 516 7.29 7.95 18.20
CA ASP A 516 6.35 7.43 19.19
C ASP A 516 5.15 8.35 19.29
#